data_AF-A0A2S7SPV3-F1
#
_entry.id   AF-A0A2S7SPV3-F1
#
_cell.length_a   1.000
_cell.length_b   1.000
_cell.length_c   1.000
_cell.angle_alpha   90.00
_cell.angle_beta   90.00
_cell.angle_gamma   90.00
#
_symmetry.space_group_name_H-M   'P 1'
#
loop_
_entity.id
_entity.type
_entity.pdbx_description
1 polymer ?
#
loop_
_entity_poly.entity_id
_entity_poly.type
_entity_poly.pdbx_seq_one_letter_code
_entity_poly.pdbx_strand_id
1 'polypeptide(L)' 'MNSKIGNVNSYNRTHDITPEEVRKFEKFKNYTDEQVNELIDTIKKYTRFIYSVVSKRKKSGRKIALHIDNQQTKAA' A
#
# COMPACT_ATOMS: atom_id res chain seq x y z
N MET A 1 -10.52 -28.20 -3.52
CA MET A 1 -9.35 -27.36 -3.16
C MET A 1 -9.87 -25.97 -2.82
N ASN A 2 -9.98 -25.66 -1.53
CA ASN A 2 -10.51 -24.37 -1.07
C ASN A 2 -9.41 -23.32 -1.24
N SER A 3 -9.50 -22.51 -2.30
CA SER A 3 -8.72 -21.29 -2.44
C SER A 3 -9.09 -20.37 -1.29
N LYS A 4 -8.29 -20.39 -0.22
CA LYS A 4 -8.32 -19.35 0.81
C LYS A 4 -7.84 -18.07 0.11
N ILE A 5 -8.79 -17.33 -0.44
CA ILE A 5 -8.61 -15.94 -0.84
C ILE A 5 -8.26 -15.20 0.45
N GLY A 6 -6.95 -15.11 0.72
CA GLY A 6 -6.44 -14.37 1.87
C GLY A 6 -6.96 -12.95 1.76
N ASN A 7 -7.71 -12.51 2.76
CA ASN A 7 -8.22 -11.16 2.85
C ASN A 7 -7.03 -10.20 3.02
N VAL A 8 -6.40 -9.83 1.91
CA VAL A 8 -5.24 -8.93 1.83
C VAL A 8 -5.58 -7.49 2.27
N ASN A 9 -6.88 -7.18 2.41
CA ASN A 9 -7.40 -5.87 2.82
C ASN A 9 -7.84 -5.83 4.29
N SER A 10 -7.25 -6.64 5.17
CA SER A 10 -7.52 -6.52 6.60
C SER A 10 -6.77 -5.32 7.17
N TYR A 11 -7.51 -4.32 7.68
CA TYR A 11 -6.95 -3.23 8.51
C TYR A 11 -6.29 -3.74 9.81
N ASN A 12 -6.44 -5.04 10.12
CA ASN A 12 -5.84 -5.71 11.28
C ASN A 12 -4.55 -6.45 10.95
N ARG A 13 -3.88 -6.18 9.82
CA ARG A 13 -2.58 -6.79 9.53
C ARG A 13 -1.55 -6.40 10.59
N THR A 14 -0.91 -7.41 11.16
CA THR A 14 0.20 -7.28 12.12
C THR A 14 1.58 -7.52 11.50
N HIS A 15 1.63 -7.83 10.21
CA HIS A 15 2.87 -8.13 9.47
C HIS A 15 2.92 -7.34 8.16
N ASP A 16 4.15 -7.10 7.69
CA ASP A 16 4.42 -6.47 6.40
C ASP A 16 3.90 -7.32 5.23
N ILE A 17 3.65 -6.67 4.09
CA ILE A 17 3.32 -7.33 2.82
C ILE A 17 4.48 -8.25 2.42
N THR A 18 4.16 -9.50 2.05
CA THR A 18 5.16 -10.47 1.56
C THR A 18 5.24 -10.49 0.03
N PRO A 19 6.38 -10.93 -0.55
CA PRO A 19 6.50 -11.05 -1.99
C PRO A 19 5.45 -11.94 -2.65
N GLU A 20 5.06 -13.03 -2.00
CA GLU A 20 4.04 -13.96 -2.49
C GLU A 20 2.67 -13.27 -2.59
N GLU A 21 2.35 -12.39 -1.65
CA GLU A 21 1.11 -11.63 -1.69
C GLU A 21 1.12 -10.56 -2.79
N VAL A 22 2.26 -9.93 -3.03
CA VAL A 22 2.41 -8.98 -4.16
C VAL A 22 2.17 -9.70 -5.49
N ARG A 23 2.74 -10.90 -5.65
CA ARG A 23 2.59 -11.70 -6.89
C ARG A 23 1.17 -12.24 -7.11
N LYS A 24 0.28 -12.22 -6.10
CA LYS A 24 -1.15 -12.54 -6.28
C LYS A 24 -1.88 -11.49 -7.12
N PHE A 25 -1.35 -10.27 -7.19
CA PHE A 25 -1.91 -9.24 -8.06
C PHE A 25 -1.41 -9.46 -9.49
N GLU A 26 -2.33 -9.56 -10.46
CA GLU A 26 -1.98 -9.83 -11.85
C GLU A 26 -0.94 -8.86 -12.41
N LYS A 27 -1.01 -7.59 -12.01
CA LYS A 27 -0.08 -6.53 -12.42
C LYS A 27 1.38 -6.82 -12.06
N PHE A 28 1.63 -7.58 -10.98
CA PHE A 28 2.97 -7.86 -10.45
C PHE A 28 3.37 -9.33 -10.54
N LYS A 29 2.53 -10.18 -11.16
CA LYS A 29 2.74 -11.63 -11.23
C LYS A 29 4.11 -12.01 -11.82
N ASN A 30 4.55 -11.26 -12.83
CA ASN A 30 5.77 -11.52 -13.59
C ASN A 30 7.00 -10.75 -13.08
N TYR A 31 6.89 -10.03 -11.96
CA TYR A 31 8.04 -9.30 -11.42
C TYR A 31 9.10 -10.29 -10.93
N THR A 32 10.37 -9.91 -11.03
CA THR A 32 11.47 -10.63 -10.37
C THR A 32 11.40 -10.41 -8.86
N ASP A 33 12.10 -11.25 -8.08
CA ASP A 33 12.15 -11.06 -6.62
C ASP A 33 12.74 -9.69 -6.25
N GLU A 34 13.76 -9.23 -6.98
CA GLU A 34 14.33 -7.89 -6.83
C GLU A 34 13.27 -6.80 -7.06
N GLN A 35 12.51 -6.87 -8.15
CA GLN A 35 11.47 -5.88 -8.46
C GLN A 35 10.36 -5.87 -7.40
N VAL A 36 9.99 -7.04 -6.86
CA VAL A 36 9.00 -7.13 -5.78
C VAL A 36 9.54 -6.53 -4.49
N ASN A 37 10.80 -6.80 -4.14
CA ASN A 37 11.43 -6.23 -2.95
C ASN A 37 11.56 -4.71 -3.05
N GLU A 38 11.98 -4.19 -4.21
CA GLU A 38 12.05 -2.74 -4.45
C GLU A 38 10.67 -2.06 -4.34
N LEU A 39 9.62 -2.72 -4.83
CA LEU A 39 8.25 -2.21 -4.72
C LEU A 39 7.82 -2.11 -3.25
N ILE A 40 8.01 -3.18 -2.48
CA ILE A 40 7.69 -3.21 -1.04
C ILE A 40 8.46 -2.13 -0.29
N ASP A 41 9.75 -1.99 -0.57
CA ASP A 41 10.60 -0.96 0.04
C ASP A 41 10.17 0.46 -0.31
N THR A 42 9.76 0.68 -1.56
CA THR A 42 9.24 1.97 -2.01
C THR A 42 7.96 2.34 -1.27
N ILE A 43 7.03 1.39 -1.12
CA ILE A 43 5.80 1.58 -0.34
C ILE A 43 6.11 1.91 1.12
N LYS A 44 7.05 1.19 1.74
CA LYS A 44 7.49 1.45 3.12
C LYS A 44 8.10 2.84 3.28
N LYS A 45 9.01 3.25 2.38
CA LYS A 45 9.64 4.57 2.40
C LYS A 45 8.62 5.68 2.22
N TYR A 46 7.70 5.54 1.25
CA TYR A 46 6.66 6.53 1.01
C TYR A 46 5.72 6.66 2.21
N THR A 47 5.29 5.53 2.79
CA THR A 47 4.45 5.50 3.99
C THR A 47 5.14 6.20 5.16
N ARG A 48 6.41 5.88 5.44
CA ARG A 48 7.19 6.58 6.48
C ARG A 48 7.33 8.07 6.20
N PHE A 49 7.54 8.46 4.95
CA PHE A 49 7.63 9.86 4.56
C PHE A 49 6.31 10.59 4.85
N ILE A 50 5.18 10.05 4.39
CA ILE A 50 3.85 10.62 4.67
C ILE A 50 3.60 10.72 6.17
N TYR A 51 3.87 9.67 6.95
CA TYR A 51 3.75 9.73 8.41
C TYR A 51 4.67 10.79 9.02
N SER A 52 5.92 10.91 8.58
CA SER A 52 6.85 11.93 9.06
C SER A 52 6.35 13.34 8.77
N VAL A 53 5.84 13.60 7.56
CA VAL A 53 5.30 14.91 7.19
C VAL A 53 3.99 15.19 7.94
N VAL A 54 3.04 14.25 7.94
CA VAL A 54 1.73 14.41 8.58
C VAL A 54 1.84 14.50 10.11
N SER A 55 2.68 13.68 10.75
CA SER A 55 2.89 13.73 12.21
C SER A 55 3.56 15.04 12.64
N LYS A 56 4.51 15.56 11.85
CA LYS A 56 5.09 16.89 12.08
C LYS A 56 4.06 18.00 11.87
N ARG A 57 3.13 17.85 10.92
CA ARG A 57 2.04 18.82 10.69
C ARG A 57 0.91 18.76 11.73
N LYS A 58 0.68 17.63 12.43
CA LYS A 58 -0.21 17.62 13.61
C LYS A 58 0.30 18.52 14.74
N LYS A 59 1.62 18.80 14.80
CA LYS A 59 2.19 19.82 15.69
C LYS A 59 2.06 21.26 15.14
N SER A 60 1.68 21.44 13.87
CA SER A 60 1.68 22.74 13.18
C SER A 60 0.53 22.93 12.19
N GLY A 61 -0.70 22.51 12.52
CA GLY A 61 -1.98 22.98 11.93
C GLY A 61 -2.20 23.00 10.41
N ARG A 62 -1.23 22.66 9.55
CA ARG A 62 -1.33 22.80 8.09
C ARG A 62 -1.84 21.50 7.46
N LYS A 63 -3.11 21.44 7.07
CA LYS A 63 -3.65 20.30 6.31
C LYS A 63 -2.88 20.13 4.99
N ILE A 64 -2.47 18.89 4.67
CA ILE A 64 -2.02 18.54 3.31
C ILE A 64 -3.30 18.31 2.51
N ALA A 65 -3.51 19.05 1.43
CA ALA A 65 -4.54 18.72 0.46
C ALA A 65 -4.05 17.49 -0.33
N LEU A 66 -4.48 16.31 0.11
CA LEU A 66 -4.36 15.11 -0.69
C LEU A 66 -5.45 15.22 -1.77
N HIS A 67 -5.07 15.62 -2.99
CA HIS A 67 -5.91 15.45 -4.17
C HIS A 67 -5.87 13.97 -4.55
N ILE A 68 -6.61 13.16 -3.80
CA ILE A 68 -6.97 11.82 -4.25
C ILE A 68 -8.17 12.04 -5.14
N ASP A 69 -7.93 12.26 -6.43
CA ASP A 69 -8.97 12.10 -7.43
C ASP A 69 -9.33 10.61 -7.46
N ASN A 70 -10.24 10.24 -6.57
CA ASN A 70 -10.77 8.90 -6.47
C ASN A 70 -11.67 8.67 -7.70
N GLN A 71 -11.07 8.37 -8.85
CA GLN A 71 -11.81 7.99 -10.06
C GLN A 71 -12.52 6.62 -9.92
N GLN A 72 -12.55 6.00 -8.74
CA GLN A 72 -13.22 4.71 -8.50
C GLN A 72 -14.67 4.80 -8.00
N THR A 73 -15.30 5.97 -7.94
CA THR A 73 -16.76 6.07 -7.65
C THR A 73 -17.60 6.42 -8.86
N LYS A 74 -17.37 5.77 -10.01
CA LYS A 74 -18.34 5.73 -11.12
C LYS A 74 -18.39 4.35 -11.78
N ALA A 75 -18.90 3.38 -11.04
CA ALA A 75 -19.51 2.18 -11.60
C ALA A 75 -20.51 1.63 -10.56
N ALA A 76 -21.69 2.23 -10.53
CA ALA A 76 -22.91 1.65 -9.98
C ALA A 76 -24.00 1.90 -11.02
#